data_AF-A0A7D5MZB1-F1
#
_entry.id   AF-A0A7D5MZB1-F1
#
_cell.length_a   1.000
_cell.length_b   1.000
_cell.length_c   1.000
_cell.angle_alpha   90.00
_cell.angle_beta   90.00
_cell.angle_gamma   90.00
#
_symmetry.space_group_name_H-M   'P 1'
#
loop_
_entity.id
_entity.type
_entity.pdbx_description
1 polymer ?
#
loop_
_entity_poly.entity_id
_entity_poly.type
_entity_poly.pdbx_seq_one_letter_code
_entity_poly.pdbx_strand_id
1 'polypeptide(L)'
;MALTEEALKGVPVKFPGTETCTHSLSGKNCYKDFVVSEVKIGDFILHDVKGQLIKELWDNKHNKNFKETAASRNGVVGVTLLKNFNILLDYAHAKAILTDKNQTKIAGYNMENWTHVPFTLSHGISTQALINGKAAVLVWDTGAIPSGIRQ
;
A
#
# COMPACT_ATOMS: atom_id res chain seq x y z
N MET A 1 7.32 -2.21 -1.95
CA MET A 1 6.15 -2.79 -2.67
C MET A 1 6.04 -4.27 -2.34
N ALA A 2 4.92 -4.91 -2.61
CA ALA A 2 4.79 -6.34 -2.40
C ALA A 2 4.08 -6.99 -3.61
N LEU A 3 4.81 -7.81 -4.37
CA LEU A 3 4.41 -8.27 -5.71
C LEU A 3 4.36 -9.80 -5.77
N THR A 4 3.52 -10.33 -6.64
CA THR A 4 3.46 -11.76 -6.95
C THR A 4 4.55 -12.16 -7.95
N GLU A 5 4.80 -13.46 -8.11
CA GLU A 5 5.69 -13.95 -9.16
C GLU A 5 5.20 -13.55 -10.57
N GLU A 6 3.89 -13.59 -10.79
CA GLU A 6 3.28 -13.20 -12.06
C GLU A 6 3.56 -11.73 -12.38
N ALA A 7 3.39 -10.84 -11.39
CA ALA A 7 3.65 -9.41 -11.55
C ALA A 7 5.12 -9.08 -11.83
N LEU A 8 6.04 -9.97 -11.46
CA LEU A 8 7.47 -9.82 -11.72
C LEU A 8 7.91 -10.36 -13.08
N LYS A 9 7.04 -11.07 -13.83
CA LYS A 9 7.40 -11.58 -15.16
C LYS A 9 7.72 -10.42 -16.10
N GLY A 10 8.92 -10.45 -16.68
CA GLY A 10 9.40 -9.40 -17.58
C GLY A 10 9.86 -8.12 -16.88
N VAL A 11 9.80 -8.05 -15.54
CA VAL A 11 10.35 -6.94 -14.78
C VAL A 11 11.81 -7.25 -14.41
N PRO A 12 12.78 -6.39 -14.75
CA PRO A 12 14.18 -6.60 -14.38
C PRO A 12 14.35 -6.41 -12.87
N VAL A 13 14.40 -7.52 -12.13
CA VAL A 13 14.58 -7.54 -10.69
C VAL A 13 15.86 -8.23 -10.26
N LYS A 14 16.46 -7.72 -9.18
CA LYS A 14 17.60 -8.34 -8.49
C LYS A 14 17.14 -8.89 -7.15
N PHE A 15 17.45 -10.15 -6.87
CA PHE A 15 17.22 -10.76 -5.56
C PHE A 15 18.52 -10.75 -4.77
N PRO A 16 18.66 -9.92 -3.72
CA PRO A 16 19.89 -9.83 -2.92
C PRO A 16 20.11 -11.04 -1.99
N GLY A 17 19.15 -11.97 -1.92
CA GLY A 17 19.20 -13.12 -1.01
C GLY A 17 18.78 -12.82 0.43
N THR A 18 18.34 -11.59 0.73
CA THR A 18 17.75 -11.24 2.03
C THR A 18 16.28 -11.62 2.08
N GLU A 19 15.81 -11.95 3.28
CA GLU A 19 14.39 -12.15 3.57
C GLU A 19 13.97 -11.22 4.71
N THR A 20 12.79 -10.63 4.56
CA THR A 20 12.17 -9.84 5.61
C THR A 20 11.01 -10.64 6.19
N CYS A 21 11.01 -10.85 7.51
CA CYS A 21 9.93 -11.52 8.20
C CYS A 21 9.07 -10.52 8.98
N THR A 22 7.76 -10.62 8.84
CA THR A 22 6.79 -9.87 9.63
C THR A 22 6.02 -10.79 10.57
N HIS A 23 5.73 -10.30 11.76
CA HIS A 23 4.84 -10.97 12.70
C HIS A 23 3.44 -10.40 12.48
N SER A 24 2.51 -11.28 12.12
CA SER A 24 1.10 -10.97 11.94
C SER A 24 0.25 -11.73 12.94
N LEU A 25 -1.05 -11.42 13.01
CA LEU A 25 -2.00 -12.16 13.86
C LEU A 25 -2.10 -13.64 13.50
N SER A 26 -1.74 -14.03 12.27
CA SER A 26 -1.73 -15.43 11.80
C SER A 26 -0.37 -16.12 11.95
N GLY A 27 0.63 -15.45 12.53
CA GLY A 27 1.98 -15.98 12.73
C GLY A 27 3.07 -15.18 12.02
N LYS A 28 4.28 -15.76 11.99
CA LYS A 28 5.46 -15.19 11.33
C LYS A 28 5.42 -15.54 9.84
N ASN A 29 5.39 -14.53 8.99
CA ASN A 29 5.50 -14.69 7.54
C ASN A 29 6.84 -14.11 7.08
N CYS A 30 7.58 -14.86 6.25
CA CYS A 30 8.85 -14.39 5.69
C CYS A 30 8.70 -14.22 4.18
N TYR A 31 9.23 -13.11 3.67
CA TYR A 31 9.14 -12.76 2.26
C TYR A 31 10.53 -12.58 1.68
N LYS A 32 10.74 -13.07 0.46
CA LYS A 32 11.96 -12.83 -0.29
C LYS A 32 12.00 -11.39 -0.74
N ASP A 33 13.08 -10.68 -0.42
CA ASP A 33 13.25 -9.32 -0.86
C ASP A 33 13.73 -9.29 -2.31
N PHE A 34 13.35 -8.24 -3.04
CA PHE A 34 13.88 -7.93 -4.35
C PHE A 34 14.09 -6.43 -4.50
N VAL A 35 14.89 -6.06 -5.50
CA VAL A 35 15.12 -4.69 -5.92
C VAL A 35 14.78 -4.56 -7.40
N VAL A 36 13.88 -3.64 -7.73
CA VAL A 36 13.66 -3.21 -9.11
C VAL A 36 14.54 -1.99 -9.34
N SER A 37 15.36 -2.00 -10.38
CA SER A 37 16.29 -0.89 -10.64
C SER A 37 15.56 0.41 -10.96
N GLU A 38 14.44 0.32 -11.66
CA GLU A 38 13.61 1.47 -12.03
C GLU A 38 12.13 1.10 -12.04
N VAL A 39 11.29 1.93 -11.42
CA VAL A 39 9.84 1.80 -11.42
C VAL A 39 9.24 3.12 -11.85
N LYS A 40 8.43 3.09 -12.91
CA LYS A 40 7.62 4.24 -13.34
C LYS A 40 6.21 4.15 -12.76
N ILE A 41 5.80 5.16 -11.99
CA ILE A 41 4.44 5.29 -11.44
C ILE A 41 3.88 6.64 -11.90
N GLY A 42 3.01 6.64 -12.91
CA GLY A 42 2.61 7.88 -13.57
C GLY A 42 3.83 8.59 -14.16
N ASP A 43 4.06 9.82 -13.72
CA ASP A 43 5.20 10.64 -14.14
C ASP A 43 6.45 10.46 -13.23
N PHE A 44 6.32 9.69 -12.14
CA PHE A 44 7.43 9.45 -11.23
C PHE A 44 8.32 8.31 -11.72
N ILE A 45 9.62 8.55 -11.76
CA ILE A 45 10.64 7.53 -11.97
C ILE A 45 11.36 7.31 -10.65
N LEU A 46 11.29 6.09 -10.14
CA LEU A 46 11.87 5.68 -8.87
C LEU A 46 12.98 4.69 -9.11
N HIS A 47 14.13 4.88 -8.47
CA HIS A 47 15.28 4.00 -8.60
C HIS A 47 15.46 3.11 -7.37
N ASP A 48 16.06 1.93 -7.59
CA ASP A 48 16.43 0.96 -6.55
C ASP A 48 15.29 0.64 -5.57
N VAL A 49 14.09 0.41 -6.13
CA VAL A 49 12.89 0.23 -5.34
C VAL A 49 12.87 -1.15 -4.73
N LYS A 50 12.90 -1.19 -3.40
CA LYS A 50 12.81 -2.42 -2.61
C LYS A 50 11.37 -2.95 -2.58
N GLY A 51 11.25 -4.26 -2.77
CA GLY A 51 10.00 -4.97 -2.69
C GLY A 51 10.12 -6.34 -2.04
N GLN A 52 8.97 -6.96 -1.81
CA GLN A 52 8.82 -8.27 -1.20
C GLN A 52 8.00 -9.17 -2.12
N LEU A 53 8.48 -10.37 -2.37
CA LEU A 53 7.75 -11.38 -3.14
C LEU A 53 6.71 -12.04 -2.24
N ILE A 54 5.44 -11.84 -2.57
CA ILE A 54 4.32 -12.47 -1.88
C ILE A 54 3.93 -13.74 -2.64
N LYS A 55 4.29 -14.90 -2.10
CA LYS A 55 3.84 -16.20 -2.61
C LYS A 55 2.55 -16.70 -1.97
N GLU A 56 2.37 -16.47 -0.66
CA GLU A 56 1.43 -17.26 0.15
C GLU A 56 0.20 -16.48 0.66
N LEU A 57 0.25 -15.14 0.72
CA LEU A 57 -0.88 -14.35 1.26
C LEU A 57 -2.11 -14.32 0.33
N TRP A 58 -1.92 -14.56 -0.96
CA TRP A 58 -2.92 -14.30 -2.01
C TRP A 58 -3.08 -15.45 -2.99
N ASP A 59 -3.00 -16.68 -2.49
CA ASP A 59 -3.38 -17.85 -3.28
C ASP A 59 -4.64 -18.52 -2.72
N ASN A 60 -5.29 -19.29 -3.60
CA ASN A 60 -6.46 -20.09 -3.26
C ASN A 60 -6.11 -21.37 -2.47
N LYS A 61 -4.82 -21.69 -2.33
CA LYS A 61 -4.37 -22.91 -1.64
C LYS A 61 -4.37 -22.73 -0.14
N HIS A 62 -4.05 -21.54 0.34
CA HIS A 62 -3.95 -21.22 1.77
C HIS A 62 -5.17 -20.48 2.31
N ASN A 63 -6.06 -19.97 1.45
CA ASN A 63 -7.28 -19.30 1.86
C ASN A 63 -8.51 -19.84 1.12
N LYS A 64 -9.32 -20.65 1.83
CA LYS A 64 -10.56 -21.26 1.28
C LYS A 64 -11.64 -20.24 0.89
N ASN A 65 -11.55 -19.02 1.40
CA ASN A 65 -12.44 -17.91 1.07
C ASN A 65 -11.78 -16.90 0.11
N PHE A 66 -10.67 -17.29 -0.52
CA PHE A 66 -9.94 -16.43 -1.44
C PHE A 66 -10.82 -16.04 -2.63
N LYS A 67 -10.97 -14.73 -2.82
CA LYS A 67 -11.50 -14.15 -4.04
C LYS A 67 -10.35 -13.49 -4.77
N GLU A 68 -10.20 -13.84 -6.03
CA GLU A 68 -9.19 -13.22 -6.88
C GLU A 68 -9.50 -11.73 -7.09
N THR A 69 -8.52 -10.88 -6.83
CA THR A 69 -8.60 -9.43 -6.99
C THR A 69 -7.43 -8.92 -7.84
N ALA A 70 -7.48 -7.66 -8.26
CA ALA A 70 -6.32 -7.03 -8.92
C ALA A 70 -5.08 -7.06 -8.01
N ALA A 71 -5.26 -6.84 -6.70
CA ALA A 71 -4.18 -6.92 -5.72
C ALA A 71 -3.60 -8.34 -5.61
N SER A 72 -4.42 -9.38 -5.63
CA SER A 72 -3.93 -10.76 -5.55
C SER A 72 -3.19 -11.20 -6.82
N ARG A 73 -3.52 -10.64 -7.99
CA ARG A 73 -2.79 -10.92 -9.24
C ARG A 73 -1.50 -10.13 -9.36
N ASN A 74 -1.58 -8.82 -9.12
CA ASN A 74 -0.53 -7.87 -9.47
C ASN A 74 0.34 -7.47 -8.27
N GLY A 75 -0.13 -7.74 -7.06
CA GLY A 75 0.42 -7.20 -5.84
C GLY A 75 -0.03 -5.78 -5.52
N VAL A 76 0.63 -5.19 -4.53
CA VAL A 76 0.28 -3.87 -3.99
C VAL A 76 1.49 -2.96 -3.83
N VAL A 77 1.26 -1.67 -4.09
CA VAL A 77 2.18 -0.61 -3.71
C VAL A 77 1.91 -0.25 -2.25
N GLY A 78 2.68 -0.85 -1.36
CA GLY A 78 2.57 -0.61 0.08
C GLY A 78 3.18 0.72 0.54
N VAL A 79 2.91 1.02 1.81
CA VAL A 79 3.26 2.25 2.53
C VAL A 79 4.74 2.63 2.42
N THR A 80 5.65 1.65 2.37
CA THR A 80 7.10 1.89 2.23
C THR A 80 7.47 2.69 0.99
N LEU A 81 6.67 2.57 -0.09
CA LEU A 81 6.85 3.39 -1.29
C LEU A 81 6.04 4.69 -1.18
N LEU A 82 4.79 4.58 -0.72
CA LEU A 82 3.87 5.70 -0.61
C LEU A 82 4.37 6.81 0.33
N LYS A 83 5.19 6.46 1.34
CA LYS A 83 5.79 7.44 2.27
C LYS A 83 6.69 8.48 1.60
N ASN A 84 7.06 8.29 0.33
CA ASN A 84 7.87 9.24 -0.43
C ASN A 84 7.03 10.32 -1.13
N PHE A 85 5.70 10.19 -1.06
CA PHE A 85 4.74 11.09 -1.70
C PHE A 85 3.83 11.73 -0.65
N ASN A 86 3.19 12.83 -1.03
CA ASN A 86 1.94 13.22 -0.41
C ASN A 86 0.81 12.40 -1.03
N ILE A 87 -0.11 11.94 -0.19
CA ILE A 87 -1.29 11.18 -0.63
C ILE A 87 -2.52 12.05 -0.42
N LEU A 88 -3.32 12.12 -1.47
CA LEU A 88 -4.48 12.97 -1.59
C LEU A 88 -5.68 12.10 -1.91
N LEU A 89 -6.72 12.15 -1.07
CA LEU A 89 -7.93 11.36 -1.25
C LEU A 89 -9.05 12.27 -1.75
N ASP A 90 -9.37 12.14 -3.04
CA ASP A 90 -10.46 12.84 -3.70
C ASP A 90 -11.72 11.97 -3.65
N TYR A 91 -12.50 12.13 -2.59
CA TYR A 91 -13.72 11.35 -2.36
C TYR A 91 -14.78 11.57 -3.44
N ALA A 92 -14.95 12.81 -3.91
CA ALA A 92 -15.98 13.15 -4.89
C ALA A 92 -15.79 12.39 -6.21
N HIS A 93 -14.55 12.07 -6.55
CA HIS A 93 -14.20 11.32 -7.76
C HIS A 93 -13.69 9.91 -7.49
N ALA A 94 -13.71 9.44 -6.23
CA ALA A 94 -13.17 8.15 -5.80
C ALA A 94 -11.72 7.88 -6.24
N LYS A 95 -10.84 8.89 -6.08
CA LYS A 95 -9.42 8.80 -6.49
C LYS A 95 -8.47 8.95 -5.31
N ALA A 96 -7.37 8.22 -5.38
CA ALA A 96 -6.16 8.51 -4.61
C ALA A 96 -5.11 9.11 -5.55
N ILE A 97 -4.57 10.27 -5.20
CA ILE A 97 -3.61 11.04 -5.98
C ILE A 97 -2.30 11.06 -5.20
N LEU A 98 -1.20 10.79 -5.91
CA LEU A 98 0.15 10.88 -5.37
C LEU A 98 0.81 12.13 -5.92
N THR A 99 1.37 12.95 -5.04
CA THR A 99 2.15 14.13 -5.45
C THR A 99 3.50 14.16 -4.78
N ASP A 100 4.39 15.00 -5.31
CA ASP A 100 5.65 15.30 -4.63
C ASP A 100 5.36 15.82 -3.21
N LYS A 101 6.21 15.44 -2.26
CA LYS A 101 6.13 15.88 -0.85
C LYS A 101 6.18 17.38 -0.69
N ASN A 102 6.93 18.04 -1.56
CA ASN A 102 7.14 19.48 -1.51
C ASN A 102 6.09 20.23 -2.33
N GLN A 103 5.21 19.52 -3.04
CA GLN A 103 4.18 20.15 -3.85
C GLN A 103 3.06 20.67 -2.96
N THR A 104 2.93 22.00 -2.94
CA THR A 104 1.94 22.74 -2.15
C THR A 104 0.73 23.18 -2.97
N LYS A 105 0.76 23.00 -4.30
CA LYS A 105 -0.33 23.34 -5.21
C LYS A 105 -0.45 22.32 -6.34
N ILE A 106 -1.68 21.92 -6.65
CA ILE A 106 -2.01 21.03 -7.76
C ILE A 106 -3.05 21.72 -8.62
N ALA A 107 -2.79 21.80 -9.92
CA ALA A 107 -3.71 22.44 -10.85
C ALA A 107 -5.08 21.74 -10.84
N GLY A 108 -6.15 22.54 -10.79
CA GLY A 108 -7.54 22.03 -10.72
C GLY A 108 -7.99 21.58 -9.34
N TYR A 109 -7.14 21.66 -8.31
CA TYR A 109 -7.43 21.24 -6.95
C TYR A 109 -7.28 22.39 -5.94
N ASN A 110 -8.35 22.71 -5.22
CA ASN A 110 -8.32 23.70 -4.13
C ASN A 110 -7.81 23.06 -2.84
N MET A 111 -6.49 23.03 -2.66
CA MET A 111 -5.85 22.39 -1.52
C MET A 111 -6.11 23.06 -0.16
N GLU A 112 -6.55 24.32 -0.10
CA GLU A 112 -6.76 25.04 1.17
C GLU A 112 -7.95 24.50 1.97
N ASN A 113 -8.95 23.93 1.28
CA ASN A 113 -10.17 23.39 1.89
C ASN A 113 -10.10 21.89 2.15
N TRP A 114 -8.92 21.28 2.00
CA TRP A 114 -8.79 19.83 2.08
C TRP A 114 -8.60 19.37 3.50
N THR A 115 -9.23 18.25 3.84
CA THR A 115 -9.05 17.61 5.14
C THR A 115 -7.63 17.05 5.24
N HIS A 116 -6.80 17.73 6.02
CA HIS A 116 -5.48 17.23 6.40
C HIS A 116 -5.65 16.23 7.54
N VAL A 117 -5.69 14.94 7.18
CA VAL A 117 -5.64 13.88 8.19
C VAL A 117 -4.16 13.65 8.54
N PRO A 118 -3.76 13.74 9.83
CA PRO A 118 -2.39 13.44 10.22
C PRO A 118 -2.14 11.94 10.04
N PHE A 119 -1.59 11.56 8.88
CA PHE A 119 -1.26 10.18 8.59
C PHE A 119 -0.06 9.73 9.41
N THR A 120 -0.26 8.78 10.32
CA THR A 120 0.81 8.08 11.01
C THR A 120 1.12 6.78 10.29
N LEU A 121 2.27 6.73 9.59
CA LEU A 121 2.64 5.60 8.73
C LEU A 121 3.11 4.34 9.49
N SER A 122 3.09 4.33 10.82
CA SER A 122 3.63 3.24 11.64
C SER A 122 2.87 1.92 11.47
N HIS A 123 1.57 1.98 11.13
CA HIS A 123 0.70 0.81 10.96
C HIS A 123 -0.13 0.83 9.66
N GLY A 124 0.18 1.72 8.73
CA GLY A 124 -0.67 2.03 7.59
C GLY A 124 -0.97 3.52 7.50
N ILE A 125 -1.83 3.91 6.57
CA ILE A 125 -2.45 5.24 6.61
C ILE A 125 -3.50 5.16 7.71
N SER A 126 -3.39 5.91 8.81
CA SER A 126 -4.36 5.79 9.92
C SER A 126 -4.86 7.13 10.44
N THR A 127 -6.09 7.15 10.96
CA THR A 127 -6.71 8.31 11.62
C THR A 127 -7.35 7.90 12.94
N GLN A 128 -7.41 8.83 13.88
CA GLN A 128 -8.28 8.67 15.05
C GLN A 128 -9.72 9.03 14.68
N ALA A 129 -10.68 8.29 15.23
CA ALA A 129 -12.11 8.53 15.08
C ALA A 129 -12.86 8.17 16.36
N LEU A 130 -14.08 8.72 16.52
CA LEU A 130 -15.03 8.29 17.53
C LEU A 130 -16.09 7.42 16.88
N ILE A 131 -16.15 6.14 17.27
CA ILE A 131 -17.20 5.21 16.83
C ILE A 131 -18.04 4.86 18.05
N ASN A 132 -19.33 5.19 18.00
CA ASN A 132 -20.27 4.97 19.12
C ASN A 132 -19.74 5.52 20.46
N GLY A 133 -19.13 6.71 20.43
CA GLY A 133 -18.58 7.38 21.62
C GLY A 133 -17.24 6.81 22.13
N LYS A 134 -16.65 5.81 21.47
CA LYS A 134 -15.35 5.24 21.83
C LYS A 134 -14.28 5.68 20.83
N ALA A 135 -13.11 6.06 21.34
CA ALA A 135 -11.95 6.36 20.50
C ALA A 135 -11.47 5.08 19.81
N ALA A 136 -11.27 5.16 18.50
CA ALA A 136 -10.77 4.09 17.65
C ALA A 136 -9.70 4.63 16.70
N VAL A 137 -8.75 3.77 16.33
CA VAL A 137 -7.81 4.03 15.23
C VAL A 137 -8.32 3.31 14.00
N LEU A 138 -8.61 4.07 12.95
CA LEU A 138 -9.01 3.52 11.66
C LEU A 138 -7.80 3.42 10.76
N VAL A 139 -7.52 2.21 10.27
CA VAL A 139 -6.52 1.98 9.24
C VAL A 139 -7.21 2.06 7.88
N TRP A 140 -6.70 2.95 7.03
CA TRP A 140 -7.11 3.11 5.66
C TRP A 140 -6.40 2.05 4.83
N ASP A 141 -7.14 1.03 4.45
CA ASP A 141 -6.69 0.00 3.52
C ASP A 141 -7.44 0.18 2.20
N THR A 142 -6.85 0.93 1.26
CA THR A 142 -7.42 1.13 -0.07
C THR A 142 -7.49 -0.15 -0.90
N GLY A 143 -6.86 -1.24 -0.44
CA GLY A 143 -6.94 -2.57 -1.05
C GLY A 143 -8.01 -3.47 -0.42
N ALA A 144 -8.62 -3.07 0.71
CA ALA A 144 -9.63 -3.87 1.40
C ALA A 144 -11.04 -3.66 0.81
N ILE A 145 -11.72 -4.78 0.55
CA ILE A 145 -13.17 -4.81 0.29
C ILE A 145 -13.73 -6.02 1.05
N PRO A 146 -14.61 -5.86 2.07
CA PRO A 146 -15.18 -4.62 2.63
C PRO A 146 -14.33 -4.02 3.78
N SER A 147 -14.72 -2.83 4.26
CA SER A 147 -14.21 -2.25 5.51
C SER A 147 -14.56 -3.15 6.71
N GLY A 148 -13.57 -3.44 7.56
CA GLY A 148 -13.76 -4.21 8.79
C GLY A 148 -13.48 -3.36 10.03
N ILE A 149 -14.39 -3.37 10.99
CA ILE A 149 -14.16 -2.81 12.33
C ILE A 149 -13.97 -3.99 13.28
N ARG A 150 -12.78 -4.10 13.88
CA ARG A 150 -12.54 -5.02 15.00
C ARG A 150 -12.57 -4.21 16.30
N GLN A 151 -13.52 -4.53 17.18
CA GLN A 151 -13.62 -4.00 18.54
C GLN A 151 -13.07 -5.02 19.53
#